data_AF-A0AAN8XV54-F1
#
_entry.id   AF-A0AAN8XV54-F1
#
_cell.length_a   1.000
_cell.length_b   1.000
_cell.length_c   1.000
_cell.angle_alpha   90.00
_cell.angle_beta   90.00
_cell.angle_gamma   90.00
#
_symmetry.space_group_name_H-M   'P 1'
#
loop_
_entity.id
_entity.type
_entity.pdbx_description
1 polymer ?
#
loop_
_entity_poly.entity_id
_entity_poly.type
_entity_poly.pdbx_seq_one_letter_code
_entity_poly.pdbx_strand_id
1 'polypeptide(L)'
;MARLVKQVSIESPTHKLKECIFNFETPMPDVPPKGARIKVRNAGVCYRLRSASSSSSIKSVEALHCGSPLHHSVRDTSLFPGYEVAGTIDALGEEVGETDLQVGDRIIVYPYEGHPPGYAEYVAVPEVEYLIKLPDNMTLSTAAMLPSGALWAMNTVFSAHPHVEKVLEEKGDTGKCNLLVVGTGGLALWALRIARFYWPEKRDRITIAVACLRDEGISIANEYLKVNVVQWNEDLYEEQLVERTKDACGGSVDIVIDFSATSRSIKRALKCLAPDGVMLMSSEHAEGLISRFGPDAEKENHHLIPIEFGTLNQLKNLVHLVATGELEPPPHTVFSADRANEALAKIGRGLILGRAILEFPEDEETEE
;
A
#
# COMPACT_ATOMS: atom_id res chain seq x y z
N MET A 1 13.05 -35.21 12.74
CA MET A 1 12.51 -34.63 11.50
C MET A 1 12.44 -33.13 11.71
N ALA A 2 12.81 -32.31 10.72
CA ALA A 2 12.63 -30.87 10.82
C ALA A 2 11.12 -30.57 10.94
N ARG A 3 10.71 -29.71 11.87
CA ARG A 3 9.33 -29.23 11.95
C ARG A 3 9.03 -28.48 10.65
N LEU A 4 7.93 -28.84 10.00
CA LEU A 4 7.44 -28.16 8.80
C LEU A 4 6.43 -27.10 9.23
N VAL A 5 6.40 -26.00 8.49
CA VAL A 5 5.48 -24.88 8.68
C VAL A 5 4.76 -24.58 7.38
N LYS A 6 3.55 -24.05 7.49
CA LYS A 6 2.74 -23.69 6.34
C LYS A 6 3.16 -22.34 5.78
N GLN A 7 3.33 -22.31 4.48
CA GLN A 7 3.53 -21.09 3.71
C GLN A 7 2.50 -21.02 2.58
N VAL A 8 1.89 -19.85 2.44
CA VAL A 8 0.99 -19.53 1.35
C VAL A 8 1.75 -18.70 0.33
N SER A 9 2.01 -19.23 -0.85
CA SER A 9 2.49 -18.42 -1.98
C SER A 9 1.31 -17.95 -2.80
N ILE A 10 1.39 -16.71 -3.25
CA ILE A 10 0.39 -16.07 -4.10
C ILE A 10 1.08 -15.64 -5.40
N GLU A 11 0.73 -16.27 -6.51
CA GLU A 11 1.27 -16.01 -7.85
C GLU A 11 0.24 -15.39 -8.79
N SER A 12 0.70 -14.80 -9.90
CA SER A 12 -0.20 -14.35 -10.98
C SER A 12 -0.86 -15.52 -11.68
N PRO A 13 -2.15 -15.40 -12.04
CA PRO A 13 -2.72 -16.25 -13.06
C PRO A 13 -1.94 -16.06 -14.37
N THR A 14 -1.50 -17.16 -14.96
CA THR A 14 -0.92 -17.16 -16.31
C THR A 14 -1.82 -17.95 -17.24
N HIS A 15 -1.59 -17.87 -18.56
CA HIS A 15 -2.29 -18.72 -19.52
C HIS A 15 -2.12 -20.23 -19.24
N LYS A 16 -1.13 -20.62 -18.41
CA LYS A 16 -0.90 -22.00 -17.95
C LYS A 16 -1.39 -22.26 -16.52
N LEU A 17 -1.44 -21.25 -15.65
CA LEU A 17 -1.79 -21.38 -14.23
C LEU A 17 -3.23 -20.92 -13.99
N LYS A 18 -4.12 -21.88 -13.73
CA LYS A 18 -5.52 -21.61 -13.34
C LYS A 18 -5.66 -21.27 -11.86
N GLU A 19 -4.77 -21.79 -11.01
CA GLU A 19 -4.69 -21.50 -9.58
C GLU A 19 -3.55 -20.52 -9.30
N CYS A 20 -3.83 -19.54 -8.43
CA CYS A 20 -2.94 -18.43 -8.10
C CYS A 20 -2.38 -18.55 -6.68
N ILE A 21 -2.79 -19.58 -5.94
CA ILE A 21 -2.41 -19.78 -4.55
C ILE A 21 -1.94 -21.19 -4.36
N PHE A 22 -0.77 -21.30 -3.76
CA PHE A 22 -0.11 -22.56 -3.48
C PHE A 22 0.18 -22.63 -2.00
N ASN A 23 -0.26 -23.72 -1.38
CA ASN A 23 0.10 -24.04 -0.01
C ASN A 23 1.32 -24.94 -0.04
N PHE A 24 2.34 -24.56 0.71
CA PHE A 24 3.59 -25.32 0.84
C PHE A 24 3.82 -25.65 2.30
N GLU A 25 4.46 -26.79 2.52
CA GLU A 25 5.16 -27.08 3.76
C GLU A 25 6.63 -26.73 3.54
N THR A 26 7.13 -25.76 4.32
CA THR A 26 8.53 -25.35 4.31
C THR A 26 9.18 -25.72 5.64
N PRO A 27 10.51 -25.96 5.68
CA PRO A 27 11.20 -26.16 6.95
C PRO A 27 11.02 -24.94 7.86
N MET A 28 10.84 -25.18 9.15
CA MET A 28 10.90 -24.12 10.18
C MET A 28 12.16 -23.29 9.96
N PRO A 29 12.06 -21.96 9.84
CA PRO A 29 13.24 -21.14 9.67
C PRO A 29 14.12 -21.18 10.93
N ASP A 30 15.43 -21.15 10.72
CA ASP A 30 16.40 -21.01 11.80
C ASP A 30 16.29 -19.62 12.44
N VAL A 31 16.72 -19.50 13.70
CA VAL A 31 16.74 -18.23 14.42
C VAL A 31 18.01 -17.46 14.01
N PRO A 32 17.90 -16.26 13.39
CA PRO A 32 19.08 -15.50 13.01
C PRO A 32 19.86 -15.05 14.26
N PRO A 33 21.20 -15.13 14.29
CA PRO A 33 21.99 -14.84 15.49
C PRO A 33 21.74 -13.46 16.10
N LYS A 34 21.54 -12.43 15.29
CA LYS A 34 21.28 -11.04 15.74
C LYS A 34 19.82 -10.61 15.62
N GLY A 35 18.96 -11.56 15.29
CA GLY A 35 17.59 -11.29 14.89
C GLY A 35 16.61 -12.08 15.71
N ALA A 36 15.48 -12.39 15.08
CA ALA A 36 14.43 -13.16 15.70
C ALA A 36 13.72 -14.05 14.69
N ARG A 37 13.16 -15.14 15.20
CA ARG A 37 12.09 -15.86 14.52
C ARG A 37 10.77 -15.34 15.02
N ILE A 38 9.89 -14.98 14.10
CA ILE A 38 8.58 -14.41 14.37
C ILE A 38 7.53 -15.45 14.03
N LYS A 39 6.60 -15.68 14.95
CA LYS A 39 5.36 -16.39 14.70
C LYS A 39 4.35 -15.38 14.13
N VAL A 40 4.02 -15.53 12.86
CA VAL A 40 3.12 -14.62 12.15
C VAL A 40 1.69 -14.88 12.60
N ARG A 41 0.96 -13.79 12.90
CA ARG A 41 -0.47 -13.83 13.20
C ARG A 41 -1.29 -13.23 12.09
N ASN A 42 -0.89 -12.04 11.64
CA ASN A 42 -1.58 -11.32 10.59
C ASN A 42 -0.58 -10.87 9.52
N ALA A 43 -0.96 -11.09 8.26
CA ALA A 43 -0.21 -10.61 7.12
C ALA A 43 -1.13 -9.79 6.20
N GLY A 44 -0.76 -8.55 5.91
CA GLY A 44 -1.57 -7.73 5.00
C GLY A 44 -1.41 -8.13 3.54
N VAL A 45 -2.54 -8.18 2.81
CA VAL A 45 -2.58 -8.57 1.40
C VAL A 45 -2.41 -7.35 0.52
N CYS A 46 -1.29 -7.31 -0.21
CA CYS A 46 -1.03 -6.30 -1.23
C CYS A 46 -1.26 -6.87 -2.64
N TYR A 47 -1.46 -5.99 -3.62
CA TYR A 47 -1.41 -6.32 -5.05
C TYR A 47 -0.37 -5.45 -5.75
N ARG A 48 0.33 -5.99 -6.75
CA ARG A 48 1.15 -5.23 -7.69
C ARG A 48 0.49 -5.24 -9.06
N LEU A 49 0.45 -4.10 -9.73
CA LEU A 49 0.04 -4.05 -11.12
C LEU A 49 1.21 -4.50 -12.01
N ARG A 50 1.00 -5.48 -12.89
CA ARG A 50 2.05 -5.92 -13.82
C ARG A 50 2.43 -4.77 -14.77
N SER A 51 3.62 -4.20 -14.59
CA SER A 51 4.28 -3.44 -15.66
C SER A 51 4.75 -4.42 -16.74
N ALA A 52 4.57 -4.06 -18.02
CA ALA A 52 4.99 -4.84 -19.19
C ALA A 52 6.51 -5.11 -19.27
N SER A 53 7.29 -4.72 -18.26
CA SER A 53 8.76 -4.81 -18.24
C SER A 53 9.39 -5.36 -16.96
N SER A 54 8.64 -5.93 -16.01
CA SER A 54 9.26 -6.50 -14.79
C SER A 54 9.77 -7.94 -15.02
N SER A 55 10.99 -8.04 -15.53
CA SER A 55 11.79 -9.26 -15.52
C SER A 55 12.67 -9.29 -14.27
N SER A 56 12.12 -9.72 -13.14
CA SER A 56 12.92 -10.27 -12.04
C SER A 56 12.24 -11.51 -11.47
N SER A 57 12.85 -12.65 -11.80
CA SER A 57 12.69 -13.98 -11.20
C SER A 57 11.51 -14.84 -11.65
N ILE A 58 11.61 -15.41 -12.86
CA ILE A 58 11.90 -16.84 -13.13
C ILE A 58 12.21 -16.95 -14.64
N LYS A 59 13.29 -17.65 -15.00
CA LYS A 59 13.71 -17.88 -16.39
C LYS A 59 12.66 -18.71 -17.13
N SER A 60 11.84 -18.06 -17.95
CA SER A 60 11.25 -18.67 -19.15
C SER A 60 11.00 -17.59 -20.20
N VAL A 61 12.00 -17.44 -21.07
CA VAL A 61 11.94 -16.69 -22.33
C VAL A 61 10.92 -17.37 -23.25
N GLU A 62 9.70 -16.82 -23.34
CA GLU A 62 8.77 -17.08 -24.47
C GLU A 62 7.49 -16.22 -24.50
N ALA A 63 7.24 -15.33 -23.55
CA ALA A 63 5.95 -14.62 -23.46
C ALA A 63 5.86 -13.25 -24.18
N LEU A 64 6.73 -12.96 -25.15
CA LEU A 64 6.79 -11.65 -25.82
C LEU A 64 5.80 -11.42 -26.98
N HIS A 65 4.79 -12.28 -27.19
CA HIS A 65 3.95 -12.18 -28.38
C HIS A 65 2.42 -12.24 -28.23
N CYS A 66 1.84 -12.16 -27.03
CA CYS A 66 0.38 -12.17 -26.91
C CYS A 66 -0.16 -11.05 -26.02
N GLY A 67 -0.55 -9.95 -26.66
CA GLY A 67 -1.70 -9.19 -26.17
C GLY A 67 -2.93 -10.09 -26.21
N SER A 68 -3.50 -10.40 -25.06
CA SER A 68 -4.77 -11.12 -24.99
C SER A 68 -5.87 -10.15 -24.53
N PRO A 69 -6.84 -9.83 -25.39
CA PRO A 69 -8.13 -9.33 -24.95
C PRO A 69 -8.90 -10.54 -24.42
N LEU A 70 -9.37 -10.53 -23.15
CA LEU A 70 -10.50 -11.34 -22.62
C LEU A 70 -10.41 -11.44 -21.07
N HIS A 71 -10.79 -10.37 -20.36
CA HIS A 71 -11.67 -10.35 -19.17
C HIS A 71 -11.61 -8.97 -18.51
N HIS A 72 -12.65 -8.17 -18.71
CA HIS A 72 -12.71 -6.77 -18.28
C HIS A 72 -13.04 -6.59 -16.77
N SER A 73 -12.98 -7.66 -15.96
CA SER A 73 -13.62 -7.68 -14.63
C SER A 73 -12.74 -8.07 -13.44
N VAL A 74 -11.50 -8.54 -13.66
CA VAL A 74 -10.62 -8.99 -12.57
C VAL A 74 -9.24 -8.35 -12.77
N ARG A 75 -8.79 -7.52 -11.82
CA ARG A 75 -7.39 -7.04 -11.80
C ARG A 75 -6.46 -8.24 -11.60
N ASP A 76 -5.32 -8.29 -12.29
CA ASP A 76 -4.24 -9.23 -12.00
C ASP A 76 -3.73 -8.92 -10.58
N THR A 77 -4.02 -9.80 -9.62
CA THR A 77 -3.84 -9.57 -8.18
C THR A 77 -2.50 -10.06 -7.65
N SER A 78 -1.53 -10.32 -8.51
CA SER A 78 -0.29 -10.91 -8.01
C SER A 78 0.60 -9.92 -7.30
N LEU A 79 1.54 -10.52 -6.57
CA LEU A 79 2.79 -9.93 -6.08
C LEU A 79 2.61 -9.01 -4.90
N PHE A 80 2.75 -9.56 -3.70
CA PHE A 80 3.79 -9.16 -2.75
C PHE A 80 4.07 -10.39 -1.88
N PRO A 81 5.31 -10.61 -1.44
CA PRO A 81 5.63 -11.78 -0.61
C PRO A 81 5.06 -11.66 0.82
N GLY A 82 4.29 -10.62 1.14
CA GLY A 82 3.71 -10.38 2.47
C GLY A 82 4.65 -9.56 3.36
N TYR A 83 4.93 -8.30 2.98
CA TYR A 83 5.79 -7.39 3.77
C TYR A 83 5.08 -6.73 4.96
N GLU A 84 3.81 -7.07 5.17
CA GLU A 84 2.98 -6.52 6.23
C GLU A 84 2.80 -7.55 7.34
N VAL A 85 3.86 -7.85 8.08
CA VAL A 85 3.84 -8.88 9.11
C VAL A 85 3.56 -8.29 10.48
N ALA A 86 2.54 -8.83 11.16
CA ALA A 86 2.28 -8.65 12.58
C ALA A 86 2.20 -10.02 13.27
N GLY A 87 2.82 -10.15 14.43
CA GLY A 87 2.95 -11.43 15.10
C GLY A 87 3.56 -11.33 16.49
N THR A 88 4.14 -12.43 16.96
CA THR A 88 4.86 -12.49 18.23
C THR A 88 6.27 -13.03 18.04
N ILE A 89 7.20 -12.57 18.87
CA ILE A 89 8.56 -13.15 18.90
C ILE A 89 8.47 -14.59 19.41
N ASP A 90 8.87 -15.54 18.57
CA ASP A 90 8.96 -16.97 18.93
C ASP A 90 10.32 -17.28 19.57
N ALA A 91 11.39 -16.74 19.00
CA ALA A 91 12.74 -16.90 19.52
C ALA A 91 13.63 -15.70 19.15
N LEU A 92 14.57 -15.38 20.03
CA LEU A 92 15.62 -14.38 19.82
C LEU A 92 16.96 -15.07 19.56
N GLY A 93 17.78 -14.46 18.71
CA GLY A 93 19.12 -14.95 18.42
C GLY A 93 20.09 -14.80 19.59
N GLU A 94 21.12 -15.66 19.62
CA GLU A 94 22.10 -15.72 20.71
C GLU A 94 23.05 -14.49 20.75
N GLU A 95 23.18 -13.76 19.65
CA GLU A 95 24.01 -12.54 19.52
C GLU A 95 23.19 -11.24 19.65
N VAL A 96 21.90 -11.33 20.01
CA VAL A 96 21.09 -10.15 20.30
C VAL A 96 21.63 -9.46 21.55
N GLY A 97 22.05 -8.20 21.40
CA GLY A 97 22.54 -7.36 22.50
C GLY A 97 21.42 -6.88 23.43
N GLU A 98 21.69 -5.81 24.19
CA GLU A 98 20.67 -5.17 25.05
C GLU A 98 19.49 -4.65 24.20
N THR A 99 18.28 -5.15 24.49
CA THR A 99 17.03 -4.78 23.83
C THR A 99 15.87 -4.84 24.82
N ASP A 100 14.77 -4.13 24.53
CA ASP A 100 13.50 -4.18 25.26
C ASP A 100 12.54 -5.27 24.74
N LEU A 101 12.99 -6.05 23.75
CA LEU A 101 12.28 -7.17 23.15
C LEU A 101 12.53 -8.48 23.91
N GLN A 102 11.46 -9.27 24.05
CA GLN A 102 11.50 -10.61 24.63
C GLN A 102 10.58 -11.57 23.88
N VAL A 103 10.80 -12.87 24.03
CA VAL A 103 9.89 -13.91 23.52
C VAL A 103 8.47 -13.65 24.02
N GLY A 104 7.49 -13.78 23.13
CA GLY A 104 6.08 -13.48 23.38
C GLY A 104 5.66 -12.03 23.12
N ASP A 105 6.61 -11.09 22.96
CA ASP A 105 6.26 -9.72 22.61
C ASP A 105 5.54 -9.65 21.26
N ARG A 106 4.48 -8.85 21.22
CA ARG A 106 3.76 -8.51 19.98
C ARG A 106 4.56 -7.51 19.18
N ILE A 107 4.76 -7.79 17.90
CA ILE A 107 5.59 -6.97 17.02
C ILE A 107 4.96 -6.78 15.63
N ILE A 108 5.44 -5.76 14.93
CA ILE A 108 5.42 -5.67 13.47
C ILE A 108 6.84 -5.65 12.92
N VAL A 109 6.99 -6.06 11.66
CA VAL A 109 8.28 -6.06 10.96
C VAL A 109 8.33 -4.87 9.99
N TYR A 110 9.38 -4.05 10.10
CA TYR A 110 9.66 -2.96 9.16
C TYR A 110 10.03 -3.51 7.78
N PRO A 111 9.56 -2.92 6.66
CA PRO A 111 9.91 -3.40 5.33
C PRO A 111 11.35 -3.01 4.95
N TYR A 112 12.28 -3.97 5.00
CA TYR A 112 13.68 -3.79 4.60
C TYR A 112 14.01 -4.58 3.33
N GLU A 113 15.15 -4.26 2.70
CA GLU A 113 15.63 -4.99 1.52
C GLU A 113 15.97 -6.45 1.88
N GLY A 114 15.37 -7.40 1.17
CA GLY A 114 15.53 -8.83 1.48
C GLY A 114 14.58 -9.34 2.58
N HIS A 115 13.53 -8.60 2.92
CA HIS A 115 12.48 -9.09 3.81
C HIS A 115 11.90 -10.43 3.30
N PRO A 116 11.78 -11.47 4.15
CA PRO A 116 11.29 -12.78 3.75
C PRO A 116 9.81 -12.73 3.36
N PRO A 117 9.28 -13.73 2.64
CA PRO A 117 7.84 -13.83 2.43
C PRO A 117 7.07 -14.02 3.75
N GLY A 118 6.25 -13.04 4.11
CA GLY A 118 5.44 -13.02 5.33
C GLY A 118 4.08 -13.72 5.25
N TYR A 119 3.69 -14.26 4.09
CA TYR A 119 2.56 -15.18 4.01
C TYR A 119 2.97 -16.59 4.48
N ALA A 120 3.54 -16.70 5.66
CA ALA A 120 3.99 -17.94 6.28
C ALA A 120 3.65 -17.94 7.77
N GLU A 121 3.53 -19.11 8.40
CA GLU A 121 3.32 -19.19 9.84
C GLU A 121 4.52 -18.65 10.65
N TYR A 122 5.73 -18.76 10.09
CA TYR A 122 6.95 -18.27 10.71
C TYR A 122 7.84 -17.56 9.70
N VAL A 123 8.48 -16.47 10.14
CA VAL A 123 9.50 -15.76 9.36
C VAL A 123 10.74 -15.49 10.20
N ALA A 124 11.91 -15.47 9.54
CA ALA A 124 13.18 -15.09 10.16
C ALA A 124 13.53 -13.64 9.80
N VAL A 125 13.65 -12.79 10.82
CA VAL A 125 14.07 -11.40 10.69
C VAL A 125 15.53 -11.31 11.13
N PRO A 126 16.46 -10.84 10.29
CA PRO A 126 17.91 -11.00 10.51
C PRO A 126 18.44 -10.13 11.64
N GLU A 127 17.84 -8.96 11.88
CA GLU A 127 18.28 -7.97 12.85
C GLU A 127 17.08 -7.49 13.68
N VAL A 128 17.23 -7.42 15.00
CA VAL A 128 16.16 -6.96 15.91
C VAL A 128 15.72 -5.52 15.67
N GLU A 129 16.55 -4.69 15.03
CA GLU A 129 16.24 -3.30 14.70
C GLU A 129 15.05 -3.14 13.72
N TYR A 130 14.73 -4.19 12.97
CA TYR A 130 13.57 -4.22 12.08
C TYR A 130 12.27 -4.56 12.82
N LEU A 131 12.32 -4.88 14.11
CA LEU A 131 11.15 -5.21 14.91
C LEU A 131 10.67 -4.00 15.69
N ILE A 132 9.36 -3.79 15.69
CA ILE A 132 8.73 -2.74 16.47
C ILE A 132 7.72 -3.38 17.40
N LYS A 133 7.98 -3.23 18.70
CA LYS A 133 7.09 -3.67 19.78
C LYS A 133 5.77 -2.91 19.73
N LEU A 134 4.67 -3.66 19.86
CA LEU A 134 3.32 -3.13 19.83
C LEU A 134 2.79 -2.89 21.26
N PRO A 135 2.08 -1.78 21.49
CA PRO A 135 1.31 -1.57 22.72
C PRO A 135 0.18 -2.59 22.88
N ASP A 136 -0.20 -2.85 24.13
CA ASP A 136 -1.09 -3.97 24.41
C ASP A 136 -2.52 -3.82 23.87
N ASN A 137 -2.93 -2.57 23.65
CA ASN A 137 -4.25 -2.18 23.19
C ASN A 137 -4.40 -2.21 21.65
N MET A 138 -3.35 -2.51 20.90
CA MET A 138 -3.41 -2.61 19.44
C MET A 138 -3.65 -4.05 18.99
N THR A 139 -4.66 -4.26 18.13
CA THR A 139 -4.89 -5.57 17.51
C THR A 139 -3.84 -5.85 16.43
N LEU A 140 -3.41 -7.11 16.29
CA LEU A 140 -2.43 -7.50 15.26
C LEU A 140 -2.96 -7.30 13.83
N SER A 141 -4.28 -7.45 13.63
CA SER A 141 -4.91 -7.19 12.34
C SER A 141 -4.78 -5.72 11.90
N THR A 142 -4.92 -4.78 12.84
CA THR A 142 -4.67 -3.35 12.60
C THR A 142 -3.18 -3.07 12.44
N ALA A 143 -2.34 -3.67 13.30
CA ALA A 143 -0.90 -3.46 13.27
C ALA A 143 -0.28 -3.90 11.93
N ALA A 144 -0.77 -5.00 11.34
CA ALA A 144 -0.33 -5.48 10.03
C ALA A 144 -0.49 -4.43 8.91
N MET A 145 -1.39 -3.47 9.04
CA MET A 145 -1.62 -2.43 8.03
C MET A 145 -0.57 -1.30 8.05
N LEU A 146 0.28 -1.26 9.08
CA LEU A 146 1.19 -0.14 9.32
C LEU A 146 2.49 -0.22 8.50
N PRO A 147 3.22 -1.35 8.45
CA PRO A 147 4.55 -1.41 7.84
C PRO A 147 4.62 -1.00 6.37
N SER A 148 3.61 -1.33 5.56
CA SER A 148 3.60 -0.98 4.14
C SER A 148 2.55 0.08 3.84
N GLY A 149 1.27 -0.18 4.11
CA GLY A 149 0.15 0.69 3.79
C GLY A 149 0.25 2.06 4.46
N ALA A 150 0.23 2.11 5.79
CA ALA A 150 0.25 3.38 6.50
C ALA A 150 1.59 4.11 6.34
N LEU A 151 2.71 3.39 6.36
CA LEU A 151 4.06 3.97 6.24
C LEU A 151 4.23 4.69 4.90
N TRP A 152 3.90 4.03 3.79
CA TRP A 152 4.02 4.62 2.46
C TRP A 152 3.12 5.82 2.25
N ALA A 153 1.89 5.73 2.76
CA ALA A 153 0.97 6.85 2.77
C ALA A 153 1.50 8.02 3.61
N MET A 154 2.06 7.77 4.80
CA MET A 154 2.65 8.80 5.65
C MET A 154 3.81 9.50 4.96
N ASN A 155 4.72 8.72 4.37
CA ASN A 155 5.86 9.30 3.67
C ASN A 155 5.42 10.12 2.47
N THR A 156 4.41 9.65 1.72
CA THR A 156 3.84 10.41 0.58
C THR A 156 3.21 11.72 1.02
N VAL A 157 2.44 11.73 2.11
CA VAL A 157 1.86 12.97 2.66
C VAL A 157 2.95 13.93 3.11
N PHE A 158 4.02 13.43 3.74
CA PHE A 158 5.13 14.26 4.19
C PHE A 158 5.92 14.83 3.01
N SER A 159 6.13 14.05 1.95
CA SER A 159 6.75 14.53 0.71
C SER A 159 5.86 15.54 -0.03
N ALA A 160 4.54 15.42 0.06
CA ALA A 160 3.60 16.39 -0.51
C ALA A 160 3.57 17.71 0.28
N HIS A 161 3.86 17.68 1.59
CA HIS A 161 3.75 18.84 2.48
C HIS A 161 4.50 20.10 1.98
N PRO A 162 5.79 20.07 1.62
CA PRO A 162 6.48 21.27 1.14
C PRO A 162 5.86 21.84 -0.15
N HIS A 163 5.28 21.00 -1.00
CA HIS A 163 4.57 21.45 -2.20
C HIS A 163 3.23 22.11 -1.86
N VAL A 164 2.49 21.56 -0.88
CA VAL A 164 1.29 22.20 -0.34
C VAL A 164 1.64 23.59 0.22
N GLU A 165 2.73 23.70 0.98
CA GLU A 165 3.15 24.99 1.55
C GLU A 165 3.51 26.02 0.49
N LYS A 166 4.33 25.63 -0.52
CA LYS A 166 4.65 26.48 -1.67
C LYS A 166 3.38 27.00 -2.36
N VAL A 167 2.45 26.10 -2.68
CA VAL A 167 1.20 26.46 -3.37
C VAL A 167 0.35 27.41 -2.54
N LEU A 168 0.24 27.19 -1.23
CA LEU A 168 -0.55 28.05 -0.34
C LEU A 168 0.09 29.43 -0.14
N GLU A 169 1.42 29.50 -0.14
CA GLU A 169 2.18 30.76 -0.10
C GLU A 169 1.97 31.56 -1.38
N GLU A 170 2.16 30.94 -2.55
CA GLU A 170 2.01 31.58 -3.86
C GLU A 170 0.59 32.08 -4.13
N LYS A 171 -0.42 31.35 -3.65
CA LYS A 171 -1.83 31.73 -3.82
C LYS A 171 -2.34 32.71 -2.75
N GLY A 172 -1.50 33.10 -1.77
CA GLY A 172 -1.83 34.07 -0.72
C GLY A 172 -2.97 33.63 0.20
N ASP A 173 -3.43 34.53 1.09
CA ASP A 173 -4.30 34.19 2.23
C ASP A 173 -5.64 33.52 1.89
N THR A 174 -6.19 33.79 0.70
CA THR A 174 -7.48 33.22 0.23
C THR A 174 -7.30 32.07 -0.76
N GLY A 175 -6.05 31.77 -1.12
CA GLY A 175 -5.68 30.73 -2.06
C GLY A 175 -5.92 29.33 -1.54
N LYS A 176 -6.37 28.44 -2.43
CA LYS A 176 -6.58 27.02 -2.14
C LYS A 176 -5.58 26.14 -2.88
N CYS A 177 -5.12 25.09 -2.19
CA CYS A 177 -4.38 23.98 -2.78
C CYS A 177 -5.35 22.85 -3.12
N ASN A 178 -5.42 22.46 -4.39
CA ASN A 178 -6.28 21.41 -4.90
C ASN A 178 -5.48 20.09 -5.00
N LEU A 179 -5.82 19.13 -4.15
CA LEU A 179 -5.21 17.81 -4.07
C LEU A 179 -6.16 16.75 -4.66
N LEU A 180 -5.65 15.95 -5.59
CA LEU A 180 -6.35 14.78 -6.12
C LEU A 180 -5.69 13.51 -5.60
N VAL A 181 -6.45 12.66 -4.92
CA VAL A 181 -6.02 11.30 -4.56
C VAL A 181 -6.65 10.31 -5.52
N VAL A 182 -5.83 9.47 -6.17
CA VAL A 182 -6.29 8.47 -7.13
C VAL A 182 -6.44 7.12 -6.43
N GLY A 183 -7.65 6.59 -6.48
CA GLY A 183 -8.03 5.31 -5.91
C GLY A 183 -8.72 5.40 -4.55
N THR A 184 -9.31 4.29 -4.15
CA THR A 184 -10.09 4.14 -2.89
C THR A 184 -9.65 2.90 -2.10
N GLY A 185 -8.46 2.38 -2.38
CA GLY A 185 -7.84 1.27 -1.64
C GLY A 185 -7.12 1.72 -0.37
N GLY A 186 -6.61 0.77 0.42
CA GLY A 186 -5.98 1.03 1.72
C GLY A 186 -4.96 2.18 1.74
N LEU A 187 -4.04 2.25 0.76
CA LEU A 187 -3.04 3.33 0.67
C LEU A 187 -3.67 4.73 0.50
N ALA A 188 -4.65 4.86 -0.40
CA ALA A 188 -5.35 6.11 -0.62
C ALA A 188 -6.15 6.54 0.62
N LEU A 189 -6.82 5.59 1.30
CA LEU A 189 -7.54 5.87 2.54
C LEU A 189 -6.61 6.29 3.67
N TRP A 190 -5.45 5.65 3.81
CA TRP A 190 -4.41 6.07 4.74
C TRP A 190 -3.92 7.48 4.42
N ALA A 191 -3.58 7.77 3.17
CA ALA A 191 -3.07 9.08 2.76
C ALA A 191 -4.06 10.20 3.09
N LEU A 192 -5.36 9.96 2.86
CA LEU A 192 -6.42 10.92 3.20
C LEU A 192 -6.55 11.15 4.70
N ARG A 193 -6.51 10.07 5.50
CA ARG A 193 -6.58 10.15 6.97
C ARG A 193 -5.37 10.89 7.54
N ILE A 194 -4.17 10.56 7.06
CA ILE A 194 -2.90 11.17 7.49
C ILE A 194 -2.84 12.65 7.06
N ALA A 195 -3.19 12.97 5.81
CA ALA A 195 -3.26 14.36 5.33
C ALA A 195 -4.17 15.22 6.21
N ARG A 196 -5.35 14.71 6.58
CA ARG A 196 -6.28 15.42 7.47
C ARG A 196 -5.76 15.59 8.89
N PHE A 197 -5.03 14.60 9.38
CA PHE A 197 -4.42 14.65 10.71
C PHE A 197 -3.29 15.68 10.78
N TYR A 198 -2.43 15.76 9.76
CA TYR A 198 -1.27 16.65 9.76
C TYR A 198 -1.53 18.05 9.22
N TRP A 199 -2.63 18.28 8.48
CA TRP A 199 -2.97 19.61 7.94
C TRP A 199 -4.26 20.23 8.53
N PRO A 200 -4.54 20.14 9.84
CA PRO A 200 -5.82 20.58 10.40
C PRO A 200 -6.03 22.10 10.25
N GLU A 201 -4.99 22.89 10.47
CA GLU A 201 -5.05 24.36 10.35
C GLU A 201 -5.22 24.84 8.90
N LYS A 202 -4.85 24.00 7.93
CA LYS A 202 -4.91 24.30 6.49
C LYS A 202 -6.16 23.68 5.84
N ARG A 203 -7.05 23.04 6.61
CA ARG A 203 -8.17 22.23 6.10
C ARG A 203 -9.10 23.00 5.17
N ASP A 204 -9.42 24.25 5.49
CA ASP A 204 -10.30 25.09 4.65
C ASP A 204 -9.62 25.60 3.38
N ARG A 205 -8.29 25.51 3.35
CA ARG A 205 -7.43 25.91 2.23
C ARG A 205 -6.96 24.73 1.37
N ILE A 206 -7.19 23.50 1.79
CA ILE A 206 -6.82 22.30 1.02
C ILE A 206 -8.11 21.62 0.54
N THR A 207 -8.40 21.76 -0.76
CA THR A 207 -9.50 21.03 -1.40
C THR A 207 -9.01 19.64 -1.76
N ILE A 208 -9.60 18.60 -1.19
CA ILE A 208 -9.26 17.21 -1.51
C ILE A 208 -10.39 16.58 -2.32
N ALA A 209 -10.06 16.09 -3.51
CA ALA A 209 -10.94 15.25 -4.32
C ALA A 209 -10.35 13.84 -4.49
N VAL A 210 -11.22 12.87 -4.76
CA VAL A 210 -10.84 11.48 -4.98
C VAL A 210 -11.29 11.02 -6.36
N ALA A 211 -10.35 10.51 -7.16
CA ALA A 211 -10.66 9.82 -8.40
C ALA A 211 -10.82 8.32 -8.14
N CYS A 212 -11.90 7.72 -8.61
CA CYS A 212 -12.13 6.28 -8.50
C CYS A 212 -12.54 5.69 -9.85
N LEU A 213 -12.23 4.41 -10.09
CA LEU A 213 -12.57 3.73 -11.33
C LEU A 213 -13.97 3.08 -11.31
N ARG A 214 -14.56 2.89 -10.13
CA ARG A 214 -15.79 2.11 -9.93
C ARG A 214 -16.71 2.76 -8.92
N ASP A 215 -18.00 2.44 -9.03
CA ASP A 215 -19.07 3.02 -8.20
C ASP A 215 -18.92 2.68 -6.71
N GLU A 216 -18.36 1.52 -6.37
CA GLU A 216 -18.09 1.16 -4.97
C GLU A 216 -17.11 2.15 -4.31
N GLY A 217 -16.16 2.67 -5.09
CA GLY A 217 -15.24 3.72 -4.64
C GLY A 217 -15.96 5.02 -4.28
N ILE A 218 -17.06 5.34 -4.99
CA ILE A 218 -17.90 6.51 -4.70
C ILE A 218 -18.59 6.34 -3.35
N SER A 219 -19.12 5.16 -3.07
CA SER A 219 -19.78 4.85 -1.79
C SER A 219 -18.78 5.00 -0.62
N ILE A 220 -17.57 4.45 -0.75
CA ILE A 220 -16.50 4.59 0.25
C ILE A 220 -16.18 6.06 0.52
N ALA A 221 -15.97 6.84 -0.54
CA ALA A 221 -15.56 8.22 -0.40
C ALA A 221 -16.69 9.13 0.16
N ASN A 222 -17.95 8.84 -0.17
CA ASN A 222 -19.08 9.56 0.41
C ASN A 222 -19.31 9.20 1.88
N GLU A 223 -19.25 7.93 2.24
CA GLU A 223 -19.55 7.45 3.60
C GLU A 223 -18.43 7.75 4.59
N TYR A 224 -17.17 7.50 4.21
CA TYR A 224 -16.03 7.57 5.12
C TYR A 224 -15.20 8.84 4.95
N LEU A 225 -15.12 9.39 3.75
CA LEU A 225 -14.18 10.46 3.45
C LEU A 225 -14.84 11.84 3.40
N LYS A 226 -16.13 11.99 3.07
CA LYS A 226 -16.77 13.33 2.94
C LYS A 226 -15.91 14.27 2.09
N VAL A 227 -15.53 13.80 0.90
CA VAL A 227 -14.71 14.52 -0.10
C VAL A 227 -15.45 14.53 -1.43
N ASN A 228 -15.06 15.43 -2.33
CA ASN A 228 -15.56 15.39 -3.69
C ASN A 228 -15.02 14.14 -4.40
N VAL A 229 -15.86 13.49 -5.20
CA VAL A 229 -15.50 12.26 -5.90
C VAL A 229 -15.73 12.42 -7.38
N VAL A 230 -14.76 12.00 -8.18
CA VAL A 230 -14.89 11.85 -9.63
C VAL A 230 -14.71 10.38 -10.01
N GLN A 231 -15.63 9.90 -10.85
CA GLN A 231 -15.47 8.59 -11.46
C GLN A 231 -14.69 8.71 -12.77
N TRP A 232 -13.55 8.05 -12.83
CA TRP A 232 -12.79 7.81 -14.05
C TRP A 232 -13.36 6.61 -14.79
N ASN A 233 -14.56 6.80 -15.37
CA ASN A 233 -15.14 5.81 -16.26
C ASN A 233 -14.37 5.83 -17.59
N GLU A 234 -13.65 4.74 -17.82
CA GLU A 234 -12.74 4.60 -18.95
C GLU A 234 -13.43 4.45 -20.32
N ASP A 235 -14.76 4.36 -20.35
CA ASP A 235 -15.59 4.41 -21.55
C ASP A 235 -15.88 5.85 -22.01
N LEU A 236 -15.60 6.86 -21.17
CA LEU A 236 -15.78 8.27 -21.51
C LEU A 236 -14.59 8.84 -22.28
N TYR A 237 -14.84 9.92 -23.02
CA TYR A 237 -13.78 10.66 -23.70
C TYR A 237 -12.83 11.31 -22.69
N GLU A 238 -11.54 11.33 -23.02
CA GLU A 238 -10.49 11.80 -22.10
C GLU A 238 -10.69 13.27 -21.70
N GLU A 239 -11.15 14.12 -22.62
CA GLU A 239 -11.44 15.53 -22.33
C GLU A 239 -12.55 15.70 -21.28
N GLN A 240 -13.60 14.87 -21.35
CA GLN A 240 -14.67 14.88 -20.37
C GLN A 240 -14.17 14.42 -18.99
N LEU A 241 -13.28 13.42 -18.94
CA LEU A 241 -12.68 12.96 -17.70
C LEU A 241 -11.81 14.04 -17.06
N VAL A 242 -11.04 14.79 -17.86
CA VAL A 242 -10.22 15.92 -17.39
C VAL A 242 -11.12 17.04 -16.86
N GLU A 243 -12.15 17.44 -17.60
CA GLU A 243 -13.08 18.49 -17.19
C GLU A 243 -13.78 18.14 -15.87
N ARG A 244 -14.35 16.93 -15.77
CA ARG A 244 -15.00 16.44 -14.53
C ARG A 244 -14.04 16.34 -13.36
N THR A 245 -12.78 15.99 -13.62
CA THR A 245 -11.76 15.93 -12.56
C THR A 245 -11.44 17.33 -12.05
N LYS A 246 -11.27 18.32 -12.94
CA LYS A 246 -11.05 19.71 -12.54
C LYS A 246 -12.26 20.27 -11.79
N ASP A 247 -13.48 19.98 -12.24
CA ASP A 247 -14.71 20.39 -11.55
C ASP A 247 -14.78 19.83 -10.12
N ALA A 248 -14.53 18.53 -9.94
CA ALA A 248 -14.50 17.90 -8.61
C ALA A 248 -13.41 18.50 -7.69
N CYS A 249 -12.28 18.93 -8.24
CA CYS A 249 -11.21 19.61 -7.52
C CYS A 249 -11.46 21.10 -7.29
N GLY A 250 -12.48 21.70 -7.93
CA GLY A 250 -12.70 23.15 -7.91
C GLY A 250 -11.72 23.95 -8.76
N GLY A 251 -11.08 23.33 -9.76
CA GLY A 251 -10.14 23.95 -10.69
C GLY A 251 -9.02 23.00 -11.11
N SER A 252 -7.94 23.57 -11.67
CA SER A 252 -6.70 22.83 -11.92
C SER A 252 -6.14 22.23 -10.62
N VAL A 253 -5.46 21.10 -10.74
CA VAL A 253 -4.96 20.31 -9.62
C VAL A 253 -3.52 20.70 -9.32
N ASP A 254 -3.19 21.01 -8.08
CA ASP A 254 -1.82 21.38 -7.71
C ASP A 254 -1.00 20.12 -7.39
N ILE A 255 -1.64 19.13 -6.77
CA ILE A 255 -0.98 17.90 -6.31
C ILE A 255 -1.84 16.69 -6.66
N VAL A 256 -1.22 15.66 -7.23
CA VAL A 256 -1.83 14.35 -7.49
C VAL A 256 -1.08 13.29 -6.69
N ILE A 257 -1.81 12.43 -5.97
CA ILE A 257 -1.25 11.24 -5.31
C ILE A 257 -1.84 10.01 -5.98
N ASP A 258 -0.99 9.20 -6.63
CA ASP A 258 -1.40 7.96 -7.31
C ASP A 258 -0.43 6.80 -6.99
N PHE A 259 -0.80 5.97 -6.03
CA PHE A 259 -0.01 4.79 -5.63
C PHE A 259 -0.03 3.66 -6.65
N SER A 260 -0.94 3.68 -7.63
CA SER A 260 -1.08 2.65 -8.66
C SER A 260 -1.05 3.28 -10.04
N ALA A 261 -0.08 4.18 -10.24
CA ALA A 261 0.05 4.97 -11.45
C ALA A 261 0.13 4.08 -12.71
N THR A 262 -0.72 4.41 -13.68
CA THR A 262 -0.76 3.79 -15.00
C THR A 262 -0.45 4.83 -16.06
N SER A 263 -0.10 4.38 -17.26
CA SER A 263 0.07 5.28 -18.39
C SER A 263 -1.19 6.11 -18.70
N ARG A 264 -2.39 5.62 -18.37
CA ARG A 264 -3.64 6.35 -18.59
C ARG A 264 -3.88 7.37 -17.47
N SER A 265 -3.68 6.98 -16.21
CA SER A 265 -3.85 7.89 -15.08
C SER A 265 -2.82 9.03 -15.10
N ILE A 266 -1.56 8.77 -15.48
CA ILE A 266 -0.54 9.83 -15.61
C ILE A 266 -0.91 10.82 -16.72
N LYS A 267 -1.28 10.34 -17.92
CA LYS A 267 -1.70 11.23 -19.02
C LYS A 267 -2.86 12.13 -18.61
N ARG A 268 -3.83 11.58 -17.88
CA ARG A 268 -4.96 12.33 -17.34
C ARG A 268 -4.53 13.33 -16.28
N ALA A 269 -3.71 12.90 -15.32
CA ALA A 269 -3.17 13.74 -14.26
C ALA A 269 -2.41 14.94 -14.84
N LEU A 270 -1.51 14.73 -15.81
CA LEU A 270 -0.76 15.80 -16.48
C LEU A 270 -1.68 16.84 -17.15
N LYS A 271 -2.85 16.46 -17.66
CA LYS A 271 -3.84 17.41 -18.21
C LYS A 271 -4.66 18.13 -17.13
N CYS A 272 -4.74 17.54 -15.94
CA CYS A 272 -5.46 18.08 -14.79
C CYS A 272 -4.59 19.04 -13.97
N LEU A 273 -3.27 18.81 -13.96
CA LEU A 273 -2.32 19.60 -13.19
C LEU A 273 -2.33 21.08 -13.61
N ALA A 274 -2.14 21.95 -12.62
CA ALA A 274 -1.75 23.34 -12.83
C ALA A 274 -0.27 23.42 -13.24
N PRO A 275 0.17 24.51 -13.88
CA PRO A 275 1.61 24.76 -14.06
C PRO A 275 2.37 24.61 -12.73
N ASP A 276 3.59 24.06 -12.76
CA ASP A 276 4.38 23.69 -11.57
C ASP A 276 3.75 22.59 -10.68
N GLY A 277 2.66 21.97 -11.12
CA GLY A 277 1.95 20.93 -10.39
C GLY A 277 2.76 19.64 -10.20
N VAL A 278 2.44 18.89 -9.13
CA VAL A 278 3.22 17.73 -8.69
C VAL A 278 2.38 16.46 -8.72
N MET A 279 2.96 15.37 -9.22
CA MET A 279 2.38 14.03 -9.11
C MET A 279 3.31 13.11 -8.31
N LEU A 280 2.85 12.66 -7.15
CA LEU A 280 3.53 11.68 -6.31
C LEU A 280 3.04 10.27 -6.64
N MET A 281 3.99 9.35 -6.85
CA MET A 281 3.69 7.95 -7.19
C MET A 281 4.63 6.98 -6.50
N SER A 282 4.22 5.72 -6.39
CA SER A 282 5.06 4.64 -5.86
C SER A 282 6.38 4.48 -6.65
N SER A 283 7.51 4.39 -5.94
CA SER A 283 8.85 4.19 -6.53
C SER A 283 8.97 2.89 -7.35
N GLU A 284 8.25 1.83 -6.97
CA GLU A 284 8.38 0.48 -7.56
C GLU A 284 8.19 0.41 -9.09
N HIS A 285 7.47 1.38 -9.68
CA HIS A 285 7.27 1.44 -11.14
C HIS A 285 7.57 2.82 -11.72
N ALA A 286 8.16 3.71 -10.93
CA ALA A 286 8.30 5.09 -11.31
C ALA A 286 9.32 5.28 -12.44
N GLU A 287 10.43 4.56 -12.46
CA GLU A 287 11.51 4.77 -13.43
C GLU A 287 11.02 4.72 -14.89
N GLY A 288 10.32 3.64 -15.27
CA GLY A 288 9.79 3.48 -16.62
C GLY A 288 8.67 4.47 -16.96
N LEU A 289 7.87 4.86 -15.96
CA LEU A 289 6.79 5.85 -16.14
C LEU A 289 7.36 7.26 -16.29
N ILE A 290 8.33 7.65 -15.48
CA ILE A 290 9.03 8.94 -15.54
C ILE A 290 9.78 9.06 -16.86
N SER A 291 10.52 8.03 -17.29
CA SER A 291 11.20 8.04 -18.58
C SER A 291 10.22 8.26 -19.74
N ARG A 292 9.02 7.66 -19.66
CA ARG A 292 7.99 7.78 -20.71
C ARG A 292 7.27 9.14 -20.71
N PHE A 293 6.98 9.70 -19.54
CA PHE A 293 6.11 10.87 -19.37
C PHE A 293 6.85 12.16 -18.99
N GLY A 294 8.14 12.10 -18.66
CA GLY A 294 8.98 13.24 -18.33
C GLY A 294 8.94 14.36 -19.39
N PRO A 295 9.12 14.06 -20.70
CA PRO A 295 9.05 15.10 -21.74
C PRO A 295 7.69 15.80 -21.85
N ASP A 296 6.60 15.12 -21.48
CA ASP A 296 5.27 15.74 -21.45
C ASP A 296 5.06 16.56 -20.16
N ALA A 297 5.63 16.12 -19.04
CA ALA A 297 5.62 16.84 -17.77
C ALA A 297 6.42 18.15 -17.86
N GLU A 298 7.60 18.14 -18.49
CA GLU A 298 8.49 19.29 -18.63
C GLU A 298 7.86 20.47 -19.38
N LYS A 299 6.91 20.23 -20.29
CA LYS A 299 6.26 21.29 -21.08
C LYS A 299 5.52 22.31 -20.23
N GLU A 300 4.96 21.88 -19.10
CA GLU A 300 4.19 22.70 -18.15
C GLU A 300 4.90 22.77 -16.78
N ASN A 301 6.18 22.40 -16.74
CA ASN A 301 7.00 22.31 -15.54
C ASN A 301 6.41 21.42 -14.43
N HIS A 302 5.72 20.34 -14.81
CA HIS A 302 5.19 19.38 -13.83
C HIS A 302 6.29 18.50 -13.24
N HIS A 303 6.14 18.12 -11.96
CA HIS A 303 7.09 17.26 -11.26
C HIS A 303 6.51 15.87 -11.02
N LEU A 304 7.16 14.83 -11.55
CA LEU A 304 6.82 13.43 -11.27
C LEU A 304 7.76 12.89 -10.19
N ILE A 305 7.23 12.64 -8.99
CA ILE A 305 8.03 12.31 -7.80
C ILE A 305 7.81 10.85 -7.39
N PRO A 306 8.83 9.99 -7.50
CA PRO A 306 8.79 8.65 -6.92
C PRO A 306 8.89 8.71 -5.40
N ILE A 307 8.06 7.95 -4.70
CA ILE A 307 8.02 7.90 -3.24
C ILE A 307 8.35 6.50 -2.76
N GLU A 308 9.33 6.41 -1.86
CA GLU A 308 9.69 5.20 -1.11
C GLU A 308 8.76 4.96 0.09
N PHE A 309 8.83 3.79 0.72
CA PHE A 309 7.99 3.43 1.87
C PHE A 309 8.03 4.47 3.00
N GLY A 310 9.19 4.73 3.58
CA GLY A 310 9.30 5.62 4.73
C GLY A 310 10.30 5.07 5.74
N THR A 311 10.52 5.82 6.81
CA THR A 311 11.55 5.53 7.80
C THR A 311 11.03 4.73 8.97
N LEU A 312 11.94 4.04 9.69
CA LEU A 312 11.61 3.34 10.94
C LEU A 312 10.96 4.27 11.98
N ASN A 313 11.40 5.54 12.05
CA ASN A 313 10.82 6.52 12.96
C ASN A 313 9.38 6.90 12.59
N GLN A 314 9.08 7.04 11.29
CA GLN A 314 7.70 7.23 10.84
C GLN A 314 6.83 6.03 11.22
N LEU A 315 7.35 4.80 11.10
CA LEU A 315 6.60 3.60 11.49
C LEU A 315 6.35 3.53 13.01
N LYS A 316 7.36 3.85 13.84
CA LYS A 316 7.19 3.97 15.31
C LYS A 316 6.16 5.03 15.67
N ASN A 317 6.17 6.17 14.98
CA ASN A 317 5.18 7.23 15.16
C ASN A 317 3.77 6.78 14.75
N LEU A 318 3.63 6.03 13.65
CA LEU A 318 2.34 5.42 13.26
C LEU A 318 1.80 4.47 14.32
N VAL A 319 2.66 3.61 14.90
CA VAL A 319 2.26 2.73 16.00
C VAL A 319 1.74 3.55 17.18
N HIS A 320 2.44 4.63 17.54
CA HIS A 320 2.00 5.52 18.61
C HIS A 320 0.64 6.16 18.32
N LEU A 321 0.49 6.83 17.18
CA LEU A 321 -0.74 7.55 16.82
C LEU A 321 -1.97 6.64 16.71
N VAL A 322 -1.79 5.42 16.21
CA VAL A 322 -2.88 4.44 16.11
C VAL A 322 -3.20 3.84 17.49
N ALA A 323 -2.19 3.59 18.32
CA ALA A 323 -2.39 3.07 19.68
C ALA A 323 -3.08 4.09 20.61
N THR A 324 -2.79 5.39 20.47
CA THR A 324 -3.43 6.45 21.26
C THR A 324 -4.82 6.83 20.74
N GLY A 325 -5.20 6.35 19.55
CA GLY A 325 -6.46 6.69 18.90
C GLY A 325 -6.48 8.07 18.24
N GLU A 326 -5.33 8.74 18.14
CA GLU A 326 -5.17 10.02 17.46
C GLU A 326 -5.33 9.88 15.93
N LEU A 327 -4.89 8.74 15.38
CA LEU A 327 -5.07 8.39 13.98
C LEU A 327 -5.87 7.08 13.85
N GLU A 328 -7.12 7.21 13.42
CA GLU A 328 -7.98 6.05 13.19
C GLU A 328 -7.57 5.30 11.91
N PRO A 329 -7.37 3.97 11.95
CA PRO A 329 -7.05 3.18 10.76
C PRO A 329 -8.24 3.10 9.77
N PRO A 330 -7.99 2.92 8.46
CA PRO A 330 -9.04 2.63 7.50
C PRO A 330 -9.64 1.24 7.76
N PRO A 331 -10.84 0.94 7.22
CA PRO A 331 -11.45 -0.37 7.38
C PRO A 331 -10.58 -1.48 6.80
N HIS A 332 -10.66 -2.66 7.40
CA HIS A 332 -10.03 -3.88 6.90
C HIS A 332 -10.91 -5.10 7.10
N THR A 333 -10.63 -6.16 6.34
CA THR A 333 -11.30 -7.45 6.43
C THR A 333 -10.28 -8.54 6.65
N VAL A 334 -10.51 -9.36 7.69
CA VAL A 334 -9.64 -10.50 8.03
C VAL A 334 -10.16 -11.76 7.34
N PHE A 335 -9.27 -12.50 6.72
CA PHE A 335 -9.50 -13.80 6.12
C PHE A 335 -8.55 -14.80 6.76
N SER A 336 -9.00 -16.01 7.06
CA SER A 336 -8.07 -17.10 7.36
C SER A 336 -7.10 -17.28 6.17
N ALA A 337 -5.84 -17.58 6.45
CA ALA A 337 -4.82 -17.87 5.43
C ALA A 337 -5.25 -18.98 4.47
N ASP A 338 -6.05 -19.95 4.93
CA ASP A 338 -6.64 -21.02 4.09
C ASP A 338 -7.61 -20.49 3.04
N ARG A 339 -8.18 -19.31 3.29
CA ARG A 339 -9.11 -18.60 2.41
C ARG A 339 -8.44 -17.46 1.65
N ALA A 340 -7.12 -17.48 1.49
CA ALA A 340 -6.40 -16.48 0.71
C ALA A 340 -6.96 -16.33 -0.72
N ASN A 341 -7.51 -17.41 -1.31
CA ASN A 341 -8.12 -17.39 -2.66
C ASN A 341 -9.35 -16.47 -2.68
N GLU A 342 -10.15 -16.53 -1.63
CA GLU A 342 -11.31 -15.67 -1.45
C GLU A 342 -10.87 -14.21 -1.29
N ALA A 343 -9.85 -13.96 -0.47
CA ALA A 343 -9.30 -12.62 -0.25
C ALA A 343 -8.84 -12.00 -1.58
N LEU A 344 -8.00 -12.68 -2.35
CA LEU A 344 -7.52 -12.18 -3.65
C LEU A 344 -8.64 -11.97 -4.65
N ALA A 345 -9.58 -12.92 -4.78
CA ALA A 345 -10.71 -12.79 -5.70
C ALA A 345 -11.54 -11.54 -5.37
N LYS A 346 -11.76 -11.25 -4.08
CA LYS A 346 -12.46 -10.05 -3.63
C LYS A 346 -11.64 -8.77 -3.87
N ILE A 347 -10.33 -8.77 -3.63
CA ILE A 347 -9.44 -7.64 -3.97
C ILE A 347 -9.47 -7.34 -5.47
N GLY A 348 -9.31 -8.35 -6.32
CA GLY A 348 -9.27 -8.20 -7.78
C GLY A 348 -10.58 -7.66 -8.37
N ARG A 349 -11.69 -7.88 -7.65
CA ARG A 349 -13.02 -7.35 -7.96
C ARG A 349 -13.36 -6.05 -7.21
N GLY A 350 -12.44 -5.51 -6.41
CA GLY A 350 -12.68 -4.27 -5.64
C GLY A 350 -13.80 -4.40 -4.60
N LEU A 351 -14.06 -5.62 -4.11
CA LEU A 351 -15.14 -5.92 -3.15
C LEU A 351 -14.70 -5.80 -1.68
N ILE A 352 -13.46 -5.39 -1.43
CA ILE A 352 -12.94 -5.19 -0.09
C ILE A 352 -12.83 -3.70 0.17
N LEU A 353 -13.48 -3.26 1.25
CA LEU A 353 -13.35 -1.90 1.74
C LEU A 353 -12.00 -1.80 2.48
N GLY A 354 -11.13 -0.92 1.98
CA GLY A 354 -9.80 -0.68 2.56
C GLY A 354 -8.80 -1.81 2.34
N ARG A 355 -8.49 -2.60 3.38
CA ARG A 355 -7.40 -3.59 3.37
C ARG A 355 -7.88 -5.02 3.62
N ALA A 356 -7.25 -6.00 3.00
CA ALA A 356 -7.42 -7.41 3.35
C ALA A 356 -6.24 -7.88 4.19
N ILE A 357 -6.52 -8.66 5.22
CA ILE A 357 -5.53 -9.24 6.12
C ILE A 357 -5.71 -10.75 6.10
N LEU A 358 -4.63 -11.51 5.95
CA LEU A 358 -4.60 -12.94 6.21
C LEU A 358 -4.30 -13.19 7.68
N GLU A 359 -5.00 -14.15 8.28
CA GLU A 359 -4.82 -14.60 9.64
C GLU A 359 -4.31 -16.03 9.65
N PHE A 360 -3.18 -16.24 10.34
CA PHE A 360 -2.53 -17.52 10.50
C PHE A 360 -2.93 -18.14 11.86
N PRO A 361 -3.08 -19.47 11.93
CA PRO A 361 -3.66 -20.14 13.09
C PRO A 361 -2.85 -19.95 14.37
N GLU A 362 -3.56 -19.97 15.51
CA GLU A 362 -2.93 -20.21 16.81
C GLU A 362 -2.34 -21.62 16.87
N ASP A 363 -1.20 -21.79 17.56
CA ASP A 363 -0.84 -23.18 17.87
C ASP A 363 -1.97 -23.62 18.80
N GLU A 364 -2.64 -24.73 18.50
CA GLU A 364 -3.54 -25.33 19.47
C GLU A 364 -2.70 -25.52 20.74
N GLU A 365 -3.11 -24.90 21.86
CA GLU A 365 -2.59 -25.32 23.16
C GLU A 365 -2.91 -26.81 23.24
N THR A 366 -1.90 -27.65 23.03
CA THR A 366 -1.98 -29.04 23.43
C THR A 366 -2.16 -29.00 24.94
N GLU A 367 -3.42 -29.06 25.37
CA GLU A 367 -3.78 -29.46 26.72
C GLU A 367 -3.15 -30.84 26.95
N GLU A 368 -1.96 -30.86 27.56
CA GLU A 368 -1.39 -32.05 28.21
C GLU A 368 -1.62 -32.00 29.72
#